data_AF-A0A819N8U0-F1
#
_entry.id   AF-A0A819N8U0-F1
#
_cell.length_a   1.000
_cell.length_b   1.000
_cell.length_c   1.000
_cell.angle_alpha   90.00
_cell.angle_beta   90.00
_cell.angle_gamma   90.00
#
_symmetry.space_group_name_H-M   'P 1'
#
loop_
_entity.id
_entity.type
_entity.pdbx_description
1 polymer ?
#
loop_
_entity_poly.entity_id
_entity_poly.type
_entity_poly.pdbx_seq_one_letter_code
_entity_poly.pdbx_strand_id
1 'polypeptide(L)'
;MSRSVVHRAGHDVLGYKPCKIHLTQELYDEDKDLHVEMVEILLPIINDTNNDGMIFFSDEAIFHVSWLAHKHNCRIWAQENPYVTVEVAMNS
;
A
#
# COMPACT_ATOMS: atom_id res chain seq x y z
N MET A 1 -7.09 30.52 -7.53
CA MET A 1 -5.69 30.32 -7.05
C MET A 1 -5.03 29.29 -7.95
N SER A 2 -3.82 29.54 -8.46
CA SER A 2 -3.13 28.55 -9.31
C SER A 2 -2.51 27.43 -8.47
N ARG A 3 -2.37 26.23 -9.05
CA ARG A 3 -1.70 25.07 -8.43
C ARG A 3 -0.28 25.39 -7.94
N SER A 4 0.43 26.26 -8.66
CA SER A 4 1.77 26.71 -8.29
C SER A 4 1.81 27.59 -7.04
N VAL A 5 0.77 28.39 -6.79
CA VAL A 5 0.68 29.22 -5.58
C VAL A 5 0.42 28.34 -4.35
N VAL A 6 -0.50 27.39 -4.46
CA VAL A 6 -0.81 26.43 -3.37
C VAL A 6 0.41 25.58 -3.03
N HIS A 7 1.13 25.09 -4.06
CA HIS A 7 2.35 24.31 -3.85
C HIS A 7 3.42 25.11 -3.11
N ARG A 8 3.72 26.34 -3.56
CA ARG A 8 4.72 27.19 -2.90
C ARG A 8 4.33 27.56 -1.47
N ALA A 9 3.07 27.92 -1.24
CA ALA A 9 2.60 28.21 0.11
C ALA A 9 2.74 26.99 1.04
N GLY A 10 2.34 25.80 0.59
CA GLY A 10 2.47 24.57 1.39
C GLY A 10 3.92 24.18 1.63
N HIS A 11 4.73 24.12 0.58
CA HIS A 11 6.10 23.60 0.66
C HIS A 11 7.09 24.63 1.22
N ASP A 12 7.09 25.86 0.69
CA ASP A 12 8.13 26.84 0.99
C ASP A 12 7.80 27.72 2.20
N VAL A 13 6.51 28.00 2.45
CA VAL A 13 6.08 28.83 3.59
C VAL A 13 5.76 27.99 4.82
N LEU A 14 5.07 26.87 4.64
CA LEU A 14 4.64 26.00 5.76
C LEU A 14 5.57 24.81 6.00
N GLY A 15 6.50 24.52 5.10
CA GLY A 15 7.43 23.39 5.22
C GLY A 15 6.76 22.02 5.04
N TYR A 16 5.56 21.98 4.45
CA TYR A 16 4.81 20.74 4.30
C TYR A 16 5.41 19.88 3.18
N LYS A 17 5.44 18.57 3.45
CA LYS A 17 5.90 17.55 2.52
C LYS A 17 4.76 16.59 2.22
N PRO A 18 4.73 16.00 1.01
CA PRO A 18 3.73 15.00 0.68
C PRO A 18 4.04 13.67 1.39
N CYS A 19 3.28 13.36 2.43
CA CYS A 19 3.37 12.13 3.22
C CYS A 19 2.39 11.07 2.69
N LYS A 20 2.86 9.82 2.58
CA LYS A 20 2.05 8.69 2.15
C LYS A 20 1.48 7.99 3.39
N ILE A 21 0.17 7.79 3.40
CA ILE A 21 -0.50 6.93 4.39
C ILE A 21 -0.41 5.50 3.87
N HIS A 22 -0.06 4.55 4.74
CA HIS A 22 -0.05 3.14 4.38
C HIS A 22 -1.47 2.60 4.57
N LEU A 23 -2.10 2.23 3.45
CA LEU A 23 -3.36 1.50 3.47
C LEU A 23 -3.05 0.02 3.39
N THR A 24 -3.42 -0.71 4.43
CA THR A 24 -3.26 -2.17 4.52
C THR A 24 -4.62 -2.81 4.65
N GLN A 25 -4.72 -4.07 4.25
CA GLN A 25 -5.90 -4.86 4.53
C GLN A 25 -5.96 -5.15 6.03
N GLU A 26 -7.16 -5.05 6.61
CA GLU A 26 -7.42 -5.49 7.97
C GLU A 26 -7.25 -7.01 8.08
N LEU A 27 -6.45 -7.45 9.05
CA LEU A 27 -6.17 -8.86 9.34
C LEU A 27 -6.90 -9.27 10.62
N TYR A 28 -7.76 -10.27 10.53
CA TYR A 28 -8.40 -10.83 11.70
C TYR A 28 -7.43 -11.75 12.44
N ASP A 29 -7.68 -12.02 13.73
CA ASP A 29 -6.80 -12.88 14.53
C ASP A 29 -6.69 -14.29 13.94
N GLU A 30 -7.75 -14.78 13.31
CA GLU A 30 -7.81 -16.07 12.61
C GLU A 30 -6.90 -16.11 11.38
N ASP A 31 -6.76 -14.99 10.66
CA ASP A 31 -5.92 -14.90 9.45
C ASP A 31 -4.42 -14.98 9.79
N LYS A 32 -4.02 -14.55 10.99
CA LYS A 32 -2.61 -14.52 11.41
C LYS A 32 -2.02 -15.93 11.45
N ASP A 33 -2.76 -16.86 12.04
CA ASP A 33 -2.32 -18.25 12.14
C ASP A 33 -2.27 -18.91 10.75
N LEU A 34 -3.27 -18.64 9.90
CA LEU A 34 -3.31 -19.11 8.51
C LEU A 34 -2.13 -18.57 7.67
N HIS A 35 -1.75 -17.31 7.88
CA HIS A 35 -0.58 -16.73 7.21
C HIS A 35 0.72 -17.40 7.64
N VAL A 36 0.87 -17.72 8.93
CA VAL A 36 2.06 -18.44 9.42
C VAL A 36 2.13 -19.84 8.81
N GLU A 37 1.02 -20.59 8.84
CA GLU A 37 0.93 -21.92 8.25
C GLU A 37 1.24 -21.89 6.74
N MET A 38 0.67 -20.94 6.01
CA MET A 38 0.95 -20.74 4.59
C MET A 38 2.45 -20.51 4.35
N VAL A 39 3.09 -19.65 5.14
CA VAL A 39 4.54 -19.37 5.01
C VAL A 39 5.35 -20.63 5.29
N GLU A 40 5.02 -21.40 6.32
CA GLU A 40 5.71 -22.65 6.64
C GLU A 40 5.63 -23.67 5.49
N ILE A 41 4.52 -23.70 4.75
CA ILE A 41 4.34 -24.57 3.58
C ILE A 41 5.11 -24.05 2.35
N LEU A 42 5.04 -22.74 2.08
CA LEU A 42 5.62 -22.14 0.86
C LEU A 42 7.12 -21.90 0.95
N LEU A 43 7.65 -21.62 2.14
CA LEU A 43 9.05 -21.24 2.32
C LEU A 43 10.03 -22.35 1.87
N PRO A 44 9.81 -23.65 2.14
CA PRO A 44 10.63 -24.73 1.59
C PRO A 44 10.54 -24.84 0.06
N ILE A 45 9.35 -24.62 -0.51
CA ILE A 45 9.12 -24.72 -1.95
C ILE A 45 9.88 -23.61 -2.69
N ILE A 46 9.85 -22.38 -2.16
CA ILE A 46 10.54 -21.22 -2.74
C ILE A 46 12.06 -21.32 -2.56
N ASN A 47 12.55 -21.88 -1.45
CA ASN A 47 13.99 -21.99 -1.19
C ASN A 47 14.64 -23.20 -1.88
N ASP A 48 13.85 -24.12 -2.42
CA ASP A 48 14.38 -25.23 -3.21
C ASP A 48 14.78 -24.72 -4.61
N THR A 49 16.09 -24.73 -4.87
CA THR A 49 16.68 -24.33 -6.15
C THR A 49 16.16 -25.13 -7.35
N ASN A 50 15.58 -26.32 -7.11
CA ASN A 50 14.93 -27.10 -8.19
C ASN A 50 13.63 -26.45 -8.69
N ASN A 51 13.02 -25.57 -7.89
CA ASN A 51 11.79 -24.86 -8.23
C ASN A 51 12.06 -23.47 -8.84
N ASP A 52 13.33 -23.11 -9.06
CA ASP A 52 13.72 -21.86 -9.70
C ASP A 52 13.06 -21.74 -11.09
N GLY A 53 12.24 -20.69 -11.25
CA GLY A 53 11.52 -20.42 -12.50
C GLY A 53 10.30 -21.32 -12.76
N MET A 54 9.91 -22.17 -11.80
CA MET A 54 8.71 -23.02 -11.90
C MET A 54 7.48 -22.41 -11.22
N ILE A 55 7.68 -21.37 -10.41
CA ILE A 55 6.61 -20.68 -9.70
C ILE A 55 6.15 -19.48 -10.53
N PHE A 56 4.88 -19.50 -10.94
CA PHE A 56 4.25 -18.41 -11.67
C PHE A 56 3.12 -17.80 -10.83
N PHE A 57 3.20 -16.49 -10.61
CA PHE A 57 2.13 -15.74 -9.95
C PHE A 57 1.27 -15.04 -11.00
N SER A 58 -0.03 -15.05 -10.79
CA SER A 58 -1.02 -14.32 -11.60
C SER A 58 -1.95 -13.58 -10.67
N ASP A 59 -2.39 -12.40 -11.08
CA ASP A 59 -3.35 -11.56 -10.35
C ASP A 59 -4.23 -10.79 -11.34
N GLU A 60 -5.40 -10.37 -10.88
CA GLU A 60 -6.32 -9.52 -11.63
C GLU A 60 -6.29 -8.08 -11.10
N ALA A 61 -6.25 -7.09 -12.00
CA ALA A 61 -6.27 -5.68 -11.63
C ALA A 61 -7.44 -4.96 -12.31
N ILE A 62 -8.19 -4.18 -11.53
CA ILE A 62 -9.28 -3.34 -12.04
C ILE A 62 -8.77 -1.92 -12.27
N PHE A 63 -8.86 -1.44 -13.50
CA PHE A 63 -8.52 -0.06 -13.87
C PHE A 63 -9.79 0.76 -14.10
N HIS A 64 -10.00 1.77 -13.25
CA HIS A 64 -11.09 2.73 -13.45
C HIS A 64 -10.60 3.88 -14.35
N VAL A 65 -11.38 4.19 -15.40
CA VAL A 65 -11.11 5.33 -16.31
C VAL A 65 -11.61 6.67 -15.72
N SER A 66 -12.23 6.64 -14.53
CA SER A 66 -12.66 7.86 -13.86
C SER A 66 -11.45 8.59 -13.26
N TRP A 67 -11.47 9.93 -13.30
CA TRP A 67 -10.42 10.80 -12.77
C TRP A 67 -10.31 10.80 -11.23
N LEU A 68 -10.98 9.86 -10.56
CA LEU A 68 -10.96 9.73 -9.11
C LEU A 68 -9.62 9.10 -8.71
N ALA A 69 -8.88 9.80 -7.85
CA ALA A 69 -7.63 9.29 -7.34
C ALA A 69 -7.88 8.00 -6.55
N HIS A 70 -7.19 6.93 -6.93
CA HIS A 70 -7.18 5.68 -6.19
C HIS A 70 -6.72 5.94 -4.74
N LYS A 71 -7.38 5.31 -3.75
CA LYS A 71 -7.09 5.54 -2.33
C LYS A 71 -5.61 5.33 -1.98
N HIS A 72 -4.96 4.36 -2.63
CA HIS A 72 -3.53 4.09 -2.42
C HIS A 72 -2.60 5.17 -2.99
N ASN A 73 -3.10 6.05 -3.85
CA ASN A 73 -2.38 7.21 -4.39
C ASN A 73 -2.64 8.50 -3.60
N CYS A 74 -3.47 8.45 -2.54
CA CYS A 74 -3.71 9.60 -1.68
C CYS A 74 -2.45 9.96 -0.88
N ARG A 75 -2.14 11.26 -0.85
CA ARG A 75 -1.07 11.82 -0.02
C ARG A 75 -1.62 12.99 0.77
N ILE A 76 -1.17 13.11 2.01
CA ILE A 76 -1.45 14.25 2.87
C ILE A 76 -0.23 15.17 2.90
N TRP A 77 -0.44 16.45 3.17
CA TRP A 77 0.63 17.42 3.30
C TRP A 77 0.84 17.71 4.78
N ALA A 78 2.01 17.37 5.31
CA ALA A 78 2.37 17.54 6.71
C ALA A 78 3.85 17.92 6.85
N GLN A 79 4.23 18.57 7.96
CA GLN A 79 5.64 18.91 8.22
C GLN A 79 6.49 17.66 8.46
N GLU A 80 5.90 16.66 9.10
CA GLU A 80 6.51 15.38 9.44
C GLU A 80 5.65 14.23 8.94
N ASN A 81 6.28 13.09 8.63
CA ASN A 81 5.55 11.88 8.27
C ASN A 81 4.87 11.33 9.52
N PRO A 82 3.54 11.18 9.55
CA PRO A 82 2.86 10.71 10.74
C PRO A 82 2.97 9.19 10.92
N TYR A 83 3.62 8.47 9.99
CA TYR A 83 3.82 7.01 10.04
C TYR A 83 2.52 6.24 10.30
N VAL A 84 1.42 6.74 9.74
CA VAL A 84 0.10 6.15 9.92
C VAL A 84 -0.08 5.00 8.94
N THR A 85 -0.44 3.85 9.50
CA THR A 85 -1.02 2.73 8.80
C THR A 85 -2.51 2.68 9.13
N VAL A 86 -3.34 2.60 8.09
CA VAL A 86 -4.79 2.48 8.21
C VAL A 86 -5.17 1.13 7.64
N GLU A 87 -5.71 0.28 8.50
CA GLU A 87 -6.31 -0.99 8.11
C GLU A 87 -7.72 -0.73 7.60
N VAL A 88 -8.05 -1.37 6.48
CA VAL A 88 -9.37 -1.26 5.85
C VAL A 88 -9.86 -2.68 5.60
N ALA A 89 -11.09 -2.96 6.05
CA ALA A 89 -11.78 -4.19 5.74
C ALA A 89 -11.79 -4.43 4.22
N MET A 90 -11.60 -5.68 3.83
CA MET A 90 -11.67 -6.05 2.43
C MET A 90 -13.10 -5.80 1.95
N ASN A 91 -13.30 -4.78 1.12
CA ASN A 91 -14.59 -4.55 0.50
C ASN A 91 -14.79 -5.63 -0.56
N SER A 92 -15.72 -6.56 -0.31
CA SER A 92 -16.19 -7.51 -1.32
C SER A 92 -16.98 -6.81 -2.43
#